data_AF-A0A7M2YV81-F1
#
_entry.id   AF-A0A7M2YV81-F1
#
_cell.length_a   1.000
_cell.length_b   1.000
_cell.length_c   1.000
_cell.angle_alpha   90.00
_cell.angle_beta   90.00
_cell.angle_gamma   90.00
#
_symmetry.space_group_name_H-M   'P 1'
#
loop_
_entity.id
_entity.type
_entity.pdbx_description
1 polymer ?
#
loop_
_entity_poly.entity_id
_entity_poly.type
_entity_poly.pdbx_seq_one_letter_code
_entity_poly.pdbx_strand_id
1 'polypeptide(L)'
;MAGTGIELIVSTLIRPINGSCEETRDRLSDHLEGSLPPRRERRVRRHLRYCRRCRSLYASLVRTVESVRELGRRDDAELSGSAARVVVERIRREDL
;
A
#
# COMPACT_ATOMS: atom_id res chain seq x y z
N MET A 1 36.35 -1.05 -27.98
CA MET A 1 35.38 0.08 -28.01
C MET A 1 34.11 -0.39 -28.72
N ALA A 2 33.26 -1.15 -28.04
CA ALA A 2 31.99 -1.65 -28.58
C ALA A 2 31.01 -1.86 -27.42
N GLY A 3 30.35 -0.78 -26.98
CA GLY A 3 29.40 -0.83 -25.85
C GLY A 3 28.19 0.09 -26.00
N THR A 4 28.11 0.86 -27.07
CA THR A 4 27.17 1.99 -27.19
C THR A 4 25.75 1.56 -27.62
N GLY A 5 25.60 0.39 -28.27
CA GLY A 5 24.31 -0.05 -28.80
C GLY A 5 23.34 -0.58 -27.73
N ILE A 6 23.83 -1.39 -26.77
CA ILE A 6 22.98 -2.03 -25.76
C ILE A 6 22.54 -1.02 -24.69
N GLU A 7 23.43 -0.12 -24.24
CA GLU A 7 23.09 0.92 -23.26
C GLU A 7 22.00 1.87 -23.75
N LEU A 8 22.01 2.24 -25.03
CA LEU A 8 21.00 3.10 -25.65
C LEU A 8 19.62 2.43 -25.70
N ILE A 9 19.55 1.13 -26.00
CA ILE A 9 18.28 0.36 -26.04
C ILE A 9 17.71 0.22 -24.62
N VAL A 10 18.58 -0.08 -23.65
CA VAL A 10 18.24 -0.15 -22.22
C VAL A 10 17.69 1.20 -21.75
N SER A 11 18.34 2.32 -22.06
CA SER A 11 17.89 3.65 -21.61
C SER A 11 16.57 4.10 -22.27
N THR A 12 16.43 3.91 -23.58
CA THR A 12 15.31 4.47 -24.37
C THR A 12 14.01 3.67 -24.22
N LEU A 13 14.09 2.34 -24.04
CA LEU A 13 12.89 1.50 -23.92
C LEU A 13 12.44 1.26 -22.47
N ILE A 14 13.34 1.35 -21.48
CA ILE A 14 13.00 0.99 -20.09
C ILE A 14 12.10 2.03 -19.42
N ARG A 15 12.24 3.32 -19.73
CA ARG A 15 11.39 4.38 -19.16
C ARG A 15 9.89 4.20 -19.44
N PRO A 16 9.44 4.04 -20.70
CA PRO A 16 8.01 3.84 -20.99
C PRO A 16 7.47 2.49 -20.50
N ILE A 17 8.33 1.47 -20.35
CA ILE A 17 7.94 0.14 -19.91
C ILE A 17 7.87 0.03 -18.37
N ASN A 18 8.72 0.78 -17.64
CA ASN A 18 8.76 0.76 -16.18
C ASN A 18 7.92 1.88 -15.56
N GLY A 19 7.52 2.91 -16.30
CA GLY A 19 6.88 4.11 -15.74
C GLY A 19 7.89 5.04 -15.07
N SER A 20 7.55 6.33 -14.99
CA SER A 20 8.39 7.33 -14.35
C SER A 20 8.32 7.24 -12.82
N CYS A 21 9.27 7.86 -12.11
CA CYS A 21 9.20 7.95 -10.64
C CYS A 21 7.95 8.70 -10.18
N GLU A 22 7.59 9.79 -10.86
CA GLU A 22 6.39 10.58 -10.58
C GLU A 22 5.12 9.75 -10.76
N GLU A 23 4.95 9.15 -11.94
CA GLU A 23 3.82 8.28 -12.27
C GLU A 23 3.69 7.10 -11.29
N THR A 24 4.82 6.55 -10.83
CA THR A 24 4.82 5.47 -9.84
C THR A 24 4.38 5.95 -8.47
N ARG A 25 4.85 7.13 -8.03
CA ARG A 25 4.52 7.72 -6.71
C ARG A 25 3.03 7.97 -6.59
N ASP A 26 2.42 8.53 -7.63
CA ASP A 26 0.99 8.85 -7.66
C ASP A 26 0.10 7.61 -7.56
N ARG A 27 0.67 6.43 -7.82
CA ARG A 27 -0.07 5.16 -7.85
C ARG A 27 0.30 4.20 -6.73
N LEU A 28 1.11 4.61 -5.77
CA LEU A 28 1.52 3.73 -4.67
C LEU A 28 0.35 3.34 -3.77
N SER A 29 -0.61 4.23 -3.55
CA SER A 29 -1.83 3.96 -2.78
C SER A 29 -2.70 2.93 -3.50
N ASP A 30 -3.07 3.18 -4.75
CA ASP A 30 -3.84 2.23 -5.57
C ASP A 30 -3.14 0.86 -5.70
N HIS A 31 -1.80 0.86 -5.80
CA HIS A 31 -1.00 -0.36 -5.82
C HIS A 31 -1.08 -1.12 -4.49
N LEU A 32 -1.01 -0.42 -3.35
CA LEU A 32 -1.16 -1.01 -2.02
C LEU A 32 -2.55 -1.63 -1.83
N GLU A 33 -3.58 -1.00 -2.39
CA GLU A 33 -4.97 -1.43 -2.30
C GLU A 33 -5.34 -2.50 -3.35
N GLY A 34 -4.48 -2.73 -4.35
CA GLY A 34 -4.75 -3.67 -5.43
C GLY A 34 -5.81 -3.19 -6.43
N SER A 35 -6.08 -1.88 -6.49
CA SER A 35 -7.11 -1.28 -7.34
C SER A 35 -6.61 -0.92 -8.75
N LEU A 36 -5.31 -1.08 -9.03
CA LEU A 36 -4.74 -0.75 -10.33
C LEU A 36 -5.13 -1.74 -11.44
N PRO A 37 -5.46 -1.23 -12.65
CA PRO A 37 -5.58 -2.07 -13.84
C PRO A 37 -4.30 -2.88 -14.12
N PRO A 38 -4.38 -4.10 -14.68
CA PRO A 38 -3.24 -5.02 -14.82
C PRO A 38 -2.01 -4.42 -15.52
N ARG A 39 -2.21 -3.54 -16.50
CA ARG A 39 -1.11 -2.86 -17.19
C ARG A 39 -0.36 -1.89 -16.27
N ARG A 40 -1.07 -1.11 -15.45
CA ARG A 40 -0.49 -0.13 -14.52
C ARG A 40 0.19 -0.83 -13.35
N GLU A 41 -0.44 -1.88 -12.83
CA GLU A 41 0.12 -2.74 -11.79
C GLU A 41 1.48 -3.33 -12.21
N ARG A 42 1.58 -3.87 -13.42
CA ARG A 42 2.86 -4.37 -13.96
C ARG A 42 3.95 -3.30 -14.06
N ARG A 43 3.59 -2.06 -14.43
CA ARG A 43 4.56 -0.95 -14.50
C ARG A 43 5.08 -0.60 -13.11
N VAL A 44 4.19 -0.39 -12.14
CA VAL A 44 4.56 -0.07 -10.75
C VAL A 44 5.46 -1.16 -10.16
N ARG A 45 5.06 -2.44 -10.25
CA ARG A 45 5.89 -3.56 -9.77
C ARG A 45 7.25 -3.60 -10.44
N ARG A 46 7.32 -3.32 -11.74
CA ARG A 46 8.59 -3.28 -12.47
C ARG A 46 9.46 -2.09 -12.01
N HIS A 47 8.89 -0.91 -11.81
CA HIS A 47 9.59 0.25 -11.30
C HIS A 47 10.19 -0.01 -9.91
N LEU A 48 9.38 -0.57 -9.00
CA LEU A 48 9.79 -0.87 -7.63
C LEU A 48 10.95 -1.88 -7.56
N ARG A 49 11.08 -2.77 -8.56
CA ARG A 49 12.23 -3.69 -8.65
C ARG A 49 13.56 -2.97 -8.87
N TYR A 50 13.58 -1.86 -9.59
CA TYR A 50 14.82 -1.17 -9.98
C TYR A 50 15.06 0.14 -9.23
N CYS A 51 14.00 0.87 -8.87
CA CYS A 51 14.12 2.17 -8.22
C CYS A 51 14.13 2.03 -6.69
N ARG A 52 15.31 2.18 -6.06
CA ARG A 52 15.45 2.15 -4.59
C ARG A 52 14.59 3.22 -3.91
N ARG A 53 14.55 4.44 -4.45
CA ARG A 53 13.78 5.56 -3.86
C ARG A 53 12.28 5.27 -3.78
N CYS A 54 11.69 4.80 -4.87
CA CYS A 54 10.26 4.45 -4.89
C CYS A 54 9.95 3.25 -4.00
N ARG A 55 10.88 2.28 -3.89
CA ARG A 55 10.75 1.15 -2.96
C ARG A 55 10.74 1.60 -1.50
N SER A 56 11.65 2.50 -1.12
CA SER A 56 11.68 3.07 0.24
C SER A 56 10.41 3.84 0.55
N LEU A 57 9.90 4.63 -0.40
CA LEU A 57 8.66 5.35 -0.24
C LEU A 57 7.46 4.42 -0.06
N TYR A 58 7.36 3.37 -0.90
CA TYR A 58 6.32 2.35 -0.78
C TYR A 58 6.38 1.63 0.57
N ALA A 59 7.57 1.26 1.04
CA ALA A 59 7.73 0.66 2.37
C ALA A 59 7.30 1.58 3.51
N SER A 60 7.56 2.90 3.39
CA SER A 60 7.05 3.88 4.35
C SER A 60 5.52 3.98 4.32
N LEU A 61 4.92 3.99 3.12
CA LEU A 61 3.47 4.00 2.97
C LEU A 61 2.82 2.78 3.64
N VAL A 62 3.35 1.57 3.37
CA VAL A 62 2.88 0.32 3.98
C VAL A 62 2.88 0.43 5.51
N ARG A 63 4.01 0.84 6.11
CA ARG A 63 4.13 0.97 7.57
C ARG A 63 3.13 1.99 8.15
N THR A 64 2.95 3.12 7.49
CA THR A 64 1.98 4.13 7.92
C THR A 64 0.56 3.57 7.90
N VAL A 65 0.15 2.91 6.81
CA VAL A 65 -1.20 2.33 6.68
C VAL A 65 -1.42 1.21 7.70
N GLU A 66 -0.43 0.35 7.93
CA GLU A 66 -0.49 -0.68 8.97
C GLU A 66 -0.63 -0.09 10.37
N SER A 67 0.09 0.99 10.66
CA SER A 67 0.00 1.68 11.95
C SER A 67 -1.40 2.26 12.18
N VAL A 68 -1.99 2.89 11.16
CA VAL A 68 -3.36 3.43 11.23
C VAL A 68 -4.39 2.31 11.40
N ARG A 69 -4.26 1.20 10.66
CA ARG A 69 -5.15 0.03 10.80
C ARG A 69 -5.06 -0.61 12.18
N GLU A 70 -3.87 -0.65 12.76
CA GLU A 70 -3.66 -1.15 14.11
C GLU A 70 -4.37 -0.29 15.16
N LEU A 71 -4.32 1.04 15.02
CA LEU A 71 -5.06 1.95 15.89
C LEU A 71 -6.56 1.71 15.79
N GLY A 72 -7.12 1.67 14.58
CA GLY A 72 -8.55 1.41 14.38
C GLY A 72 -9.01 0.07 14.98
N ARG A 73 -8.21 -1.00 14.85
CA ARG A 73 -8.53 -2.29 15.47
C ARG A 73 -8.59 -2.26 16.99
N ARG A 74 -7.76 -1.43 17.63
CA ARG A 74 -7.77 -1.27 19.09
C ARG A 74 -9.03 -0.53 19.53
N ASP A 75 -9.37 0.54 18.83
CA ASP A 75 -10.59 1.32 19.08
C ASP A 75 -11.83 0.43 18.93
N ASP A 76 -11.92 -0.39 17.87
CA ASP A 76 -13.02 -1.32 17.65
C ASP A 76 -13.15 -2.37 18.77
N ALA A 77 -12.03 -2.90 19.26
CA ALA A 77 -12.02 -3.87 20.36
C ALA A 77 -12.48 -3.25 21.69
N GLU A 78 -12.05 -2.02 21.98
CA GLU A 78 -12.48 -1.26 23.15
C GLU A 78 -13.99 -0.97 23.11
N LEU A 79 -14.48 -0.49 21.97
CA LEU A 79 -15.91 -0.25 21.75
C LEU A 79 -16.73 -1.53 21.88
N SER A 80 -16.25 -2.65 21.31
CA SER A 80 -16.92 -3.95 21.40
C SER A 80 -17.01 -4.45 22.84
N GLY A 81 -15.94 -4.30 23.63
CA GLY A 81 -15.94 -4.66 25.05
C GLY A 81 -16.91 -3.81 25.88
N SER A 82 -16.94 -2.51 25.62
CA SER A 82 -17.89 -1.59 26.26
C SER A 82 -19.34 -1.91 25.89
N ALA A 83 -19.62 -2.12 24.59
CA ALA A 83 -20.95 -2.49 24.11
C ALA A 83 -21.43 -3.82 24.71
N ALA A 84 -20.56 -4.84 24.75
CA ALA A 84 -20.87 -6.11 25.39
C ALA A 84 -21.21 -5.94 26.88
N ARG A 85 -20.44 -5.10 27.60
CA ARG A 85 -20.71 -4.80 29.02
C ARG A 85 -22.07 -4.14 29.21
N VAL A 86 -22.43 -3.17 28.37
CA VAL A 86 -23.72 -2.49 28.44
C VAL A 86 -24.88 -3.47 28.21
N VAL A 87 -24.75 -4.36 27.21
CA VAL A 87 -25.75 -5.39 26.93
C VAL A 87 -25.92 -6.35 28.12
N VAL A 88 -24.81 -6.84 28.68
CA VAL A 88 -24.85 -7.74 29.86
C VAL A 88 -25.50 -7.07 31.07
N GLU A 89 -25.17 -5.81 31.35
CA GLU A 89 -25.77 -5.07 32.45
C GLU A 89 -27.28 -4.89 32.27
N ARG A 90 -27.73 -4.69 31.02
CA ARG A 90 -29.15 -4.55 30.72
C ARG A 90 -29.92 -5.86 30.92
N ILE A 91 -29.40 -6.99 30.43
CA ILE A 91 -30.00 -8.32 30.63
C ILE A 91 -30.18 -8.60 32.13
N ARG A 92 -29.15 -8.35 32.93
CA ARG A 92 -29.21 -8.55 34.40
C ARG A 92 -30.26 -7.71 35.12
N ARG A 93 -30.68 -6.58 34.56
CA ARG A 93 -31.71 -5.70 35.14
C ARG A 93 -33.12 -6.09 34.72
N GLU A 94 -33.27 -6.76 33.60
CA GLU A 94 -34.56 -7.24 33.09
C GLU A 94 -34.95 -8.60 33.71
N ASP A 95 -33.97 -9.35 34.23
CA ASP A 95 -34.16 -10.61 34.97
C ASP A 95 -34.42 -10.42 36.50
N LEU A 96 -34.63 -9.18 36.96
CA LEU A 96 -35.02 -8.81 38.34
C LEU A 96 -36.41 -8.16 38.36
#